data_AF-V5VGB3-F1
#
_entry.id   AF-V5VGB3-F1
#
_cell.length_a   1.000
_cell.length_b   1.000
_cell.length_c   1.000
_cell.angle_alpha   90.00
_cell.angle_beta   90.00
_cell.angle_gamma   90.00
#
_symmetry.space_group_name_H-M   'P 1'
#
loop_
_entity.id
_entity.type
_entity.pdbx_description
1 polymer ?
#
loop_
_entity_poly.entity_id
_entity_poly.type
_entity_poly.pdbx_seq_one_letter_code
_entity_poly.pdbx_strand_id
1 'polypeptide(L)'
;MIDLKPSINFWHDFKSNQLAGMWLFLGSRRSLQIVHPSILQLIVWGILGGCTNSLYSWLVAGQIGDFNSQGLIGYALWPFIALIVGIFLSQRINQPRLMLVPALLWLVLDTNILLIQCLIQYLGSNGYLNFIPDAIYNGILPGLFVALFVWQSLAVIWVFSRELKWPWWERALVMVATIATMVVWQLSVKDQPIWKVEDSPPTFAEDAFYAQSKLLHDALEQVQYGELAKSHWYFLGVAGDSYQDVFKSEVVRIKEQFDTRFGTVGRSMMLVNNPDTRTEIPIASKTSIELALRRMGQQMNRDSDVLFLYMTSHGEQNHFEIENAPLDLGQVDPKWLRETLDKAGIRWRVIVISACYSGSFIPALQSPDTLIITASAADKTSFGCNNEADYTYFGRAFFDLAMREQSSMKDSFNAAKQTVTKWEVAQGVEPSEPQWMIGKNMELMLPQLEKYLFPQPNTGSVNIAQTQTEAKNDATPAKKPLL
;
A
#
# COMPACT_ATOMS: atom_id res chain seq x y z
N MET A 1 -25.44 43.65 -27.62
CA MET A 1 -26.49 42.61 -27.68
C MET A 1 -25.78 41.33 -28.05
N ILE A 2 -25.97 40.26 -27.30
CA ILE A 2 -25.27 38.99 -27.57
C ILE A 2 -25.81 38.47 -28.91
N ASP A 3 -24.94 38.31 -29.91
CA ASP A 3 -25.35 37.79 -31.22
C ASP A 3 -24.94 36.31 -31.32
N LEU A 4 -25.86 35.42 -30.97
CA LEU A 4 -25.64 33.97 -30.96
C LEU A 4 -25.91 33.39 -32.35
N LYS A 5 -24.84 32.93 -33.00
CA LYS A 5 -24.89 32.31 -34.32
C LYS A 5 -25.72 31.00 -34.30
N PRO A 6 -26.47 30.71 -35.37
CA PRO A 6 -27.20 29.45 -35.50
C PRO A 6 -26.24 28.27 -35.65
N SER A 7 -26.70 27.08 -35.28
CA SER A 7 -26.00 25.82 -35.56
C SER A 7 -25.76 25.66 -37.07
N ILE A 8 -24.54 25.24 -37.45
CA ILE A 8 -24.15 25.04 -38.86
C ILE A 8 -24.09 23.54 -39.18
N ASN A 9 -23.23 22.82 -38.48
CA ASN A 9 -23.16 21.36 -38.51
C ASN A 9 -22.49 20.85 -37.23
N PHE A 10 -22.63 19.56 -36.96
CA PHE A 10 -22.15 18.97 -35.71
C PHE A 10 -20.66 19.24 -35.43
N TRP A 11 -19.77 18.98 -36.39
CA TRP A 11 -18.33 19.08 -36.17
C TRP A 11 -17.84 20.53 -36.06
N HIS A 12 -18.43 21.42 -36.85
CA HIS A 12 -18.19 22.85 -36.75
C HIS A 12 -18.57 23.35 -35.36
N ASP A 13 -19.79 23.05 -34.92
CA ASP A 13 -20.30 23.52 -33.63
C ASP A 13 -19.51 22.90 -32.46
N PHE A 14 -19.13 21.63 -32.56
CA PHE A 14 -18.29 20.96 -31.56
C PHE A 14 -16.94 21.68 -31.38
N LYS A 15 -16.23 21.93 -32.50
CA LYS A 15 -14.97 22.69 -32.49
C LYS A 15 -15.16 24.12 -31.99
N SER A 16 -16.23 24.78 -32.40
CA SER A 16 -16.54 26.15 -31.99
C SER A 16 -16.84 26.24 -30.50
N ASN A 17 -17.59 25.28 -29.95
CA ASN A 17 -17.93 25.20 -28.53
C ASN A 17 -16.69 24.88 -27.68
N GLN A 18 -15.78 24.03 -28.16
CA GLN A 18 -14.46 23.83 -27.54
C GLN A 18 -13.65 25.14 -27.44
N LEU A 19 -13.54 25.86 -28.55
CA LEU A 19 -12.86 27.17 -28.58
C LEU A 19 -13.55 28.18 -27.66
N ALA A 20 -14.88 28.20 -27.65
CA ALA A 20 -15.66 29.07 -26.77
C ALA A 20 -15.43 28.74 -25.29
N GLY A 21 -15.33 27.45 -24.93
CA GLY A 21 -14.94 27.01 -23.60
C GLY A 21 -13.58 27.56 -23.19
N MET A 22 -12.54 27.40 -24.02
CA MET A 22 -11.21 27.96 -23.72
C MET A 22 -11.22 29.48 -23.51
N TRP A 23 -11.95 30.22 -24.35
CA TRP A 23 -12.12 31.66 -24.15
C TRP A 23 -12.89 31.99 -22.88
N LEU A 24 -13.87 31.16 -22.50
CA LEU A 24 -14.61 31.31 -21.25
C LEU A 24 -13.66 31.11 -20.06
N PHE A 25 -12.83 30.07 -20.09
CA PHE A 25 -11.84 29.78 -19.05
C PHE A 25 -10.85 30.94 -18.86
N LEU A 26 -10.47 31.65 -19.93
CA LEU A 26 -9.67 32.87 -19.86
C LEU A 26 -10.45 34.12 -19.41
N GLY A 27 -11.73 33.98 -19.03
CA GLY A 27 -12.60 35.07 -18.62
C GLY A 27 -12.95 36.06 -19.76
N SER A 28 -12.86 35.62 -21.02
CA SER A 28 -13.05 36.43 -22.21
C SER A 28 -14.48 36.37 -22.75
N ARG A 29 -15.02 37.54 -23.12
CA ARG A 29 -16.32 37.69 -23.78
C ARG A 29 -16.35 37.14 -25.21
N ARG A 30 -15.18 36.82 -25.79
CA ARG A 30 -15.08 36.14 -27.09
C ARG A 30 -15.78 34.79 -27.10
N SER A 31 -15.89 34.13 -25.95
CA SER A 31 -16.66 32.88 -25.80
C SER A 31 -18.10 33.02 -26.32
N LEU A 32 -18.78 34.12 -25.98
CA LEU A 32 -20.17 34.37 -26.38
C LEU A 32 -20.34 34.72 -27.86
N GLN A 33 -19.25 35.10 -28.55
CA GLN A 33 -19.25 35.41 -29.99
C GLN A 33 -19.00 34.17 -30.86
N ILE A 34 -18.41 33.13 -30.27
CA ILE A 34 -17.95 31.92 -30.96
C ILE A 34 -18.85 30.73 -30.63
N VAL A 35 -19.57 30.73 -29.51
CA VAL A 35 -20.44 29.62 -29.11
C VAL A 35 -21.57 29.39 -30.13
N HIS A 36 -21.80 28.12 -30.47
CA HIS A 36 -22.90 27.67 -31.33
C HIS A 36 -23.77 26.69 -30.51
N PRO A 37 -24.71 27.22 -29.70
CA PRO A 37 -25.54 26.39 -28.83
C PRO A 37 -26.58 25.61 -29.64
N SER A 38 -26.65 24.30 -29.44
CA SER A 38 -27.72 23.44 -29.95
C SER A 38 -28.05 22.33 -28.95
N ILE A 39 -29.27 21.79 -29.03
CA ILE A 39 -29.72 20.69 -28.17
C ILE A 39 -28.82 19.47 -28.36
N LEU A 40 -28.46 19.16 -29.61
CA LEU A 40 -27.55 18.05 -29.93
C LEU A 40 -26.18 18.24 -29.26
N GLN A 41 -25.61 19.44 -29.31
CA GLN A 41 -24.34 19.74 -28.64
C GLN A 41 -24.46 19.59 -27.13
N LEU A 42 -25.54 20.07 -26.51
CA LEU A 42 -25.75 19.93 -25.08
C LEU A 42 -25.83 18.46 -24.65
N ILE A 43 -26.57 17.63 -25.40
CA ILE A 43 -26.68 16.19 -25.13
C ILE A 43 -25.32 15.50 -25.25
N VAL A 44 -24.58 15.78 -26.33
CA VAL A 44 -23.27 15.16 -26.58
C VAL A 44 -22.27 15.55 -25.49
N TRP A 45 -22.20 16.83 -25.13
CA TRP A 45 -21.34 17.29 -24.03
C TRP A 45 -21.80 16.78 -22.66
N GLY A 46 -23.11 16.59 -22.45
CA GLY A 46 -23.64 15.95 -21.24
C GLY A 46 -23.22 14.48 -21.12
N ILE A 47 -23.28 13.71 -22.23
CA ILE A 47 -22.82 12.32 -22.26
C ILE A 47 -21.30 12.27 -22.04
N LEU A 48 -20.53 13.10 -22.74
CA LEU A 48 -19.07 13.15 -22.57
C LEU A 48 -18.69 13.53 -21.13
N GLY A 49 -19.33 14.54 -20.54
CA GLY A 49 -19.11 14.93 -19.15
C GLY A 49 -19.43 13.81 -18.17
N GLY A 50 -20.56 13.12 -18.34
CA GLY A 50 -20.94 11.96 -17.53
C GLY A 50 -19.97 10.79 -17.66
N CYS A 51 -19.54 10.46 -18.88
CA CYS A 51 -18.53 9.42 -19.13
C CYS A 51 -17.18 9.77 -18.49
N THR A 52 -16.70 11.00 -18.64
CA THR A 52 -15.43 11.45 -18.05
C THR A 52 -15.50 11.46 -16.52
N ASN A 53 -16.61 11.91 -15.93
CA ASN A 53 -16.78 11.87 -14.47
C ASN A 53 -16.88 10.44 -13.93
N SER A 54 -17.54 9.53 -14.66
CA SER A 54 -17.54 8.11 -14.33
C SER A 54 -16.13 7.52 -14.38
N LEU A 55 -15.35 7.83 -15.44
CA LEU A 55 -13.96 7.41 -15.56
C LEU A 55 -13.10 7.94 -14.41
N TYR A 56 -13.22 9.23 -14.08
CA TYR A 56 -12.51 9.84 -12.96
C TYR A 56 -12.86 9.14 -11.64
N SER A 57 -14.15 8.94 -11.37
CA SER A 57 -14.61 8.28 -10.14
C SER A 57 -14.10 6.83 -10.04
N TRP A 58 -14.02 6.10 -11.16
CA TRP A 58 -13.46 4.75 -11.20
C TRP A 58 -11.94 4.73 -10.95
N LEU A 59 -11.20 5.68 -11.52
CA LEU A 59 -9.76 5.84 -11.27
C LEU A 59 -9.46 6.21 -9.80
N VAL A 60 -10.29 7.06 -9.19
CA VAL A 60 -10.19 7.42 -7.77
C VAL A 60 -10.53 6.24 -6.87
N ALA A 61 -11.50 5.42 -7.25
CA ALA A 61 -11.86 4.20 -6.55
C ALA A 61 -10.83 3.06 -6.72
N GLY A 62 -9.63 3.31 -7.25
CA GLY A 62 -8.62 2.26 -7.43
C GLY A 62 -9.01 1.20 -8.47
N GLN A 63 -9.85 1.56 -9.44
CA GLN A 63 -10.37 0.65 -10.47
C GLN A 63 -11.28 -0.47 -9.94
N ILE A 64 -11.76 -0.33 -8.70
CA ILE A 64 -12.69 -1.26 -8.03
C ILE A 64 -14.02 -0.54 -7.67
N GLY A 65 -14.96 -1.29 -7.11
CA GLY A 65 -16.26 -0.79 -6.66
C GLY A 65 -17.39 -0.96 -7.67
N ASP A 66 -18.61 -0.63 -7.24
CA ASP A 66 -19.83 -0.81 -8.01
C ASP A 66 -20.39 0.53 -8.53
N PHE A 67 -21.06 0.48 -9.67
CA PHE A 67 -21.68 1.66 -10.27
C PHE A 67 -22.89 2.13 -9.44
N ASN A 68 -22.79 3.34 -8.90
CA ASN A 68 -23.82 4.01 -8.12
C ASN A 68 -24.54 5.06 -8.99
N SER A 69 -25.77 4.73 -9.39
CA SER A 69 -26.62 5.63 -10.17
C SER A 69 -26.89 6.98 -9.48
N GLN A 70 -26.91 7.02 -8.14
CA GLN A 70 -27.14 8.25 -7.38
C GLN A 70 -25.97 9.22 -7.54
N GLY A 71 -24.74 8.73 -7.67
CA GLY A 71 -23.58 9.58 -7.93
C GLY A 71 -23.63 10.25 -9.30
N LEU A 72 -24.12 9.53 -10.33
CA LEU A 72 -24.28 10.10 -11.67
C LEU A 72 -25.38 11.18 -11.68
N ILE A 73 -26.48 10.94 -10.96
CA ILE A 73 -27.54 11.94 -10.75
C ILE A 73 -26.98 13.15 -10.00
N GLY A 74 -26.19 12.91 -8.94
CA GLY A 74 -25.51 13.94 -8.16
C GLY A 74 -24.63 14.83 -9.03
N TYR A 75 -23.82 14.23 -9.91
CA TYR A 75 -23.04 14.97 -10.90
C TYR A 75 -23.93 15.84 -11.82
N ALA A 76 -24.99 15.25 -12.38
CA ALA A 76 -25.87 15.92 -13.34
C ALA A 76 -26.64 17.14 -12.76
N LEU A 77 -26.73 17.28 -11.44
CA LEU A 77 -27.37 18.42 -10.79
C LEU A 77 -26.71 19.75 -11.15
N TRP A 78 -25.37 19.79 -11.27
CA TRP A 78 -24.66 21.03 -11.54
C TRP A 78 -24.91 21.61 -12.95
N PRO A 79 -24.75 20.84 -14.05
CA PRO A 79 -25.13 21.32 -15.38
C PRO A 79 -26.63 21.59 -15.50
N PHE A 80 -27.47 20.90 -14.72
CA PHE A 80 -28.91 21.22 -14.64
C PHE A 80 -29.17 22.60 -14.00
N ILE A 81 -28.49 22.94 -12.90
CA ILE A 81 -28.55 24.29 -12.31
C ILE A 81 -28.06 25.33 -13.32
N ALA A 82 -26.96 25.06 -14.03
CA ALA A 82 -26.46 25.96 -15.07
C ALA A 82 -27.48 26.16 -16.21
N LEU A 83 -28.26 25.13 -16.56
CA LEU A 83 -29.34 25.24 -17.55
C LEU A 83 -30.49 26.12 -17.03
N ILE A 84 -30.89 25.96 -15.77
CA ILE A 84 -31.89 26.83 -15.12
C ILE A 84 -31.44 28.30 -15.16
N VAL A 85 -30.18 28.58 -14.82
CA VAL A 85 -29.60 29.92 -14.92
C VAL A 85 -29.67 30.43 -16.36
N GLY A 86 -29.33 29.60 -17.34
CA GLY A 86 -29.46 29.93 -18.76
C GLY A 86 -30.90 30.28 -19.18
N ILE A 87 -31.90 29.55 -18.71
CA ILE A 87 -33.32 29.85 -18.94
C ILE A 87 -33.68 31.26 -18.40
N PHE A 88 -33.30 31.57 -17.16
CA PHE A 88 -33.55 32.89 -16.57
C PHE A 88 -32.87 34.02 -17.35
N LEU A 89 -31.61 33.83 -17.76
CA LEU A 89 -30.88 34.82 -18.55
C LEU A 89 -31.53 35.03 -19.92
N SER A 90 -31.94 33.93 -20.59
CA SER A 90 -32.62 33.96 -21.87
C SER A 90 -33.93 34.76 -21.80
N GLN A 91 -34.73 34.57 -20.76
CA GLN A 91 -35.97 35.32 -20.54
C GLN A 91 -35.69 36.80 -20.28
N ARG A 92 -34.69 37.13 -19.44
CA ARG A 92 -34.31 38.52 -19.11
C ARG A 92 -33.86 39.33 -20.33
N ILE A 93 -33.21 38.69 -21.30
CA ILE A 93 -32.61 39.35 -22.48
C ILE A 93 -33.47 39.15 -23.74
N ASN A 94 -34.57 38.39 -23.64
CA ASN A 94 -35.43 38.00 -24.75
C ASN A 94 -34.66 37.33 -25.91
N GLN A 95 -33.75 36.41 -25.56
CA GLN A 95 -32.93 35.67 -26.51
C GLN A 95 -32.94 34.16 -26.23
N PRO A 96 -33.83 33.39 -26.89
CA PRO A 96 -34.02 31.96 -26.63
C PRO A 96 -32.75 31.10 -26.72
N ARG A 97 -31.81 31.46 -27.62
CA ARG A 97 -30.56 30.70 -27.83
C ARG A 97 -29.61 30.76 -26.64
N LEU A 98 -29.74 31.77 -25.77
CA LEU A 98 -28.88 31.92 -24.60
C LEU A 98 -29.13 30.83 -23.55
N MET A 99 -30.31 30.21 -23.60
CA MET A 99 -30.76 29.20 -22.64
C MET A 99 -29.74 28.08 -22.41
N LEU A 100 -29.10 27.61 -23.48
CA LEU A 100 -28.19 26.45 -23.41
C LEU A 100 -26.74 26.85 -23.09
N VAL A 101 -26.39 28.14 -23.24
CA VAL A 101 -24.99 28.58 -23.28
C VAL A 101 -24.24 28.35 -21.96
N PRO A 102 -24.79 28.70 -20.77
CA PRO A 102 -24.07 28.46 -19.52
C PRO A 102 -23.78 26.98 -19.26
N ALA A 103 -24.79 26.12 -19.40
CA ALA A 103 -24.63 24.67 -19.21
C ALA A 103 -23.66 24.06 -20.22
N LEU A 104 -23.80 24.43 -21.51
CA LEU A 104 -22.96 23.93 -22.57
C LEU A 104 -21.48 24.29 -22.37
N LEU A 105 -21.18 25.57 -22.10
CA LEU A 105 -19.80 26.01 -21.91
C LEU A 105 -19.18 25.43 -20.63
N TRP A 106 -20.00 25.25 -19.58
CA TRP A 106 -19.54 24.60 -18.37
C TRP A 106 -19.21 23.13 -18.61
N LEU A 107 -20.10 22.37 -19.27
CA LEU A 107 -19.85 20.95 -19.61
C LEU A 107 -18.62 20.77 -20.50
N VAL A 108 -18.43 21.67 -21.47
CA VAL A 108 -17.21 21.71 -22.29
C VAL A 108 -15.98 21.81 -21.40
N LEU A 109 -15.92 22.80 -20.51
CA LEU A 109 -14.75 22.97 -19.63
C LEU A 109 -14.55 21.80 -18.68
N ASP A 110 -15.62 21.35 -18.03
CA ASP A 110 -15.60 20.25 -17.06
C ASP A 110 -15.03 18.99 -17.70
N THR A 111 -15.54 18.63 -18.88
CA THR A 111 -15.09 17.44 -19.62
C THR A 111 -13.60 17.51 -19.94
N ASN A 112 -13.09 18.65 -20.44
CA ASN A 112 -11.69 18.74 -20.85
C ASN A 112 -10.74 18.80 -19.65
N ILE A 113 -11.07 19.56 -18.61
CA ILE A 113 -10.25 19.66 -17.40
C ILE A 113 -10.17 18.29 -16.73
N LEU A 114 -11.30 17.59 -16.62
CA LEU A 114 -11.35 16.29 -15.95
C LEU A 114 -10.70 15.18 -16.78
N LEU A 115 -10.74 15.24 -18.12
CA LEU A 115 -9.96 14.33 -18.97
C LEU A 115 -8.45 14.47 -18.73
N ILE A 116 -7.95 15.71 -18.57
CA ILE A 116 -6.55 15.95 -18.24
C ILE A 116 -6.22 15.38 -16.85
N GLN A 117 -7.12 15.56 -15.88
CA GLN A 117 -6.97 14.98 -14.54
C GLN A 117 -6.94 13.45 -14.59
N CYS A 118 -7.84 12.82 -15.34
CA CYS A 118 -7.86 11.36 -15.54
C CYS A 118 -6.56 10.87 -16.15
N LEU A 119 -6.03 11.55 -17.16
CA LEU A 119 -4.76 11.18 -17.79
C LEU A 119 -3.60 11.24 -16.79
N ILE A 120 -3.50 12.32 -16.03
CA ILE A 120 -2.47 12.49 -14.99
C ILE A 120 -2.59 11.42 -13.90
N GLN A 121 -3.82 11.14 -13.45
CA GLN A 121 -4.07 10.13 -12.45
C GLN A 121 -3.70 8.74 -12.94
N TYR A 122 -4.11 8.38 -14.15
CA TYR A 122 -3.75 7.10 -14.79
C TYR A 122 -2.23 6.95 -14.98
N LEU A 123 -1.54 8.00 -15.41
CA LEU A 123 -0.08 7.94 -15.57
C LEU A 123 0.63 7.82 -14.22
N GLY A 124 0.13 8.49 -13.17
CA GLY A 124 0.69 8.38 -11.82
C GLY A 124 0.42 7.03 -11.17
N SER A 125 -0.79 6.48 -11.29
CA SER A 125 -1.13 5.16 -10.72
C SER A 125 -0.32 4.01 -11.34
N ASN A 126 0.11 4.17 -12.60
CA ASN A 126 0.94 3.19 -13.30
C ASN A 126 2.46 3.48 -13.17
N GLY A 127 2.84 4.44 -12.33
CA GLY A 127 4.25 4.77 -12.05
C GLY A 127 4.99 5.54 -13.15
N TYR A 128 4.30 6.00 -14.21
CA TYR A 128 4.93 6.79 -15.28
C TYR A 128 5.31 8.21 -14.83
N LEU A 129 4.73 8.70 -13.73
CA LEU A 129 4.99 10.03 -13.18
C LEU A 129 5.92 10.03 -11.96
N ASN A 130 6.64 8.94 -11.68
CA ASN A 130 7.54 8.82 -10.52
C ASN A 130 8.71 9.83 -10.53
N PHE A 131 8.94 10.55 -11.63
CA PHE A 131 9.88 11.67 -11.70
C PHE A 131 9.36 12.96 -11.06
N ILE A 132 8.05 13.06 -10.80
CA ILE A 132 7.41 14.20 -10.15
C ILE A 132 7.48 13.97 -8.63
N PRO A 133 8.04 14.90 -7.85
CA PRO A 133 8.03 14.80 -6.39
C PRO A 133 6.63 14.63 -5.80
N ASP A 134 6.48 13.80 -4.77
CA ASP A 134 5.20 13.55 -4.09
C ASP A 134 4.54 14.82 -3.56
N ALA A 135 5.33 15.79 -3.08
CA ALA A 135 4.83 17.09 -2.64
C ALA A 135 4.08 17.84 -3.74
N ILE A 136 4.44 17.61 -5.01
CA ILE A 136 3.75 18.18 -6.16
C ILE A 136 2.56 17.30 -6.57
N TYR A 137 2.79 16.00 -6.75
CA TYR A 137 1.76 15.07 -7.25
C TYR A 137 0.60 14.87 -6.27
N ASN A 138 0.90 14.57 -5.00
CA ASN A 138 -0.11 14.35 -3.96
C ASN A 138 -0.44 15.63 -3.17
N GLY A 139 0.44 16.62 -3.15
CA GLY A 139 0.22 17.89 -2.43
C GLY A 139 -0.48 18.97 -3.26
N ILE A 140 0.18 19.46 -4.31
CA ILE A 140 -0.29 20.65 -5.07
C ILE A 140 -1.37 20.28 -6.10
N LEU A 141 -1.18 19.18 -6.81
CA LEU A 141 -1.99 18.84 -7.98
C LEU A 141 -3.49 18.65 -7.68
N PRO A 142 -3.91 17.97 -6.60
CA PRO A 142 -5.32 17.87 -6.25
C PRO A 142 -5.94 19.24 -5.96
N GLY A 143 -5.21 20.10 -5.23
CA GLY A 143 -5.63 21.47 -4.93
C GLY A 143 -5.76 22.33 -6.19
N LEU A 144 -4.86 22.17 -7.16
CA LEU A 144 -4.93 22.83 -8.46
C LEU A 144 -6.22 22.45 -9.20
N PHE A 145 -6.55 21.16 -9.32
CA PHE A 145 -7.76 20.73 -10.01
C PHE A 145 -9.05 21.21 -9.33
N VAL A 146 -9.08 21.24 -8.00
CA VAL A 146 -10.18 21.88 -7.25
C VAL A 146 -10.27 23.37 -7.59
N ALA A 147 -9.16 24.10 -7.62
CA ALA A 147 -9.14 25.51 -7.98
C ALA A 147 -9.62 25.74 -9.43
N LEU A 148 -9.22 24.88 -10.37
CA LEU A 148 -9.68 24.91 -11.75
C LEU A 148 -11.19 24.67 -11.87
N PHE A 149 -11.71 23.71 -11.10
CA PHE A 149 -13.15 23.40 -11.04
C PHE A 149 -13.97 24.56 -10.46
N VAL A 150 -13.47 25.24 -9.41
CA VAL A 150 -14.09 26.47 -8.88
C VAL A 150 -14.04 27.57 -9.95
N TRP A 151 -12.89 27.77 -10.57
CA TRP A 151 -12.68 28.85 -11.52
C TRP A 151 -13.58 28.72 -12.75
N GLN A 152 -13.77 27.53 -13.33
CA GLN A 152 -14.66 27.37 -14.49
C GLN A 152 -16.10 27.82 -14.19
N SER A 153 -16.61 27.54 -12.99
CA SER A 153 -17.94 27.95 -12.55
C SER A 153 -18.02 29.47 -12.36
N LEU A 154 -16.97 30.07 -11.77
CA LEU A 154 -16.87 31.52 -11.62
C LEU A 154 -16.65 32.24 -12.95
N ALA A 155 -15.99 31.61 -13.92
CA ALA A 155 -15.72 32.17 -15.24
C ALA A 155 -17.00 32.37 -16.05
N VAL A 156 -17.98 31.46 -15.93
CA VAL A 156 -19.35 31.65 -16.46
C VAL A 156 -19.92 32.96 -15.91
N ILE A 157 -19.98 33.10 -14.59
CA ILE A 157 -20.54 34.29 -13.93
C ILE A 157 -19.78 35.55 -14.33
N TRP A 158 -18.45 35.48 -14.38
CA TRP A 158 -17.58 36.59 -14.74
C TRP A 158 -17.84 37.11 -16.15
N VAL A 159 -17.91 36.21 -17.15
CA VAL A 159 -18.14 36.60 -18.54
C VAL A 159 -19.55 37.15 -18.74
N PHE A 160 -20.56 36.47 -18.20
CA PHE A 160 -21.95 36.91 -18.32
C PHE A 160 -22.22 38.23 -17.58
N SER A 161 -21.72 38.40 -16.35
CA SER A 161 -21.89 39.66 -15.62
C SER A 161 -21.26 40.85 -16.34
N ARG A 162 -20.14 40.66 -17.02
CA ARG A 162 -19.49 41.71 -17.83
C ARG A 162 -20.24 42.02 -19.12
N GLU A 163 -20.76 41.01 -19.81
CA GLU A 163 -21.53 41.21 -21.04
C GLU A 163 -22.88 41.87 -20.78
N LEU A 164 -23.53 41.49 -19.67
CA LEU A 164 -24.82 42.00 -19.24
C LEU A 164 -24.73 43.25 -18.36
N LYS A 165 -23.51 43.75 -18.11
CA LYS A 165 -23.23 44.96 -17.32
C LYS A 165 -23.87 44.93 -15.92
N TRP A 166 -23.78 43.79 -15.23
CA TRP A 166 -24.28 43.66 -13.87
C TRP A 166 -23.54 44.60 -12.90
N PRO A 167 -24.23 45.18 -11.91
CA PRO A 167 -23.58 45.85 -10.79
C PRO A 167 -22.58 44.92 -10.09
N TRP A 168 -21.52 45.51 -9.53
CA TRP A 168 -20.47 44.74 -8.87
C TRP A 168 -20.98 43.92 -7.68
N TRP A 169 -22.01 44.41 -6.97
CA TRP A 169 -22.62 43.74 -5.82
C TRP A 169 -23.47 42.53 -6.22
N GLU A 170 -24.25 42.61 -7.32
CA GLU A 170 -24.98 41.46 -7.87
C GLU A 170 -24.00 40.36 -8.25
N ARG A 171 -22.91 40.73 -8.93
CA ARG A 171 -21.83 39.81 -9.28
C ARG A 171 -21.22 39.14 -8.05
N ALA A 172 -20.88 39.91 -7.02
CA ALA A 172 -20.30 39.37 -5.79
C ALA A 172 -21.27 38.40 -5.08
N LEU A 173 -22.55 38.77 -4.97
CA LEU A 173 -23.58 37.93 -4.36
C LEU A 173 -23.72 36.60 -5.11
N VAL A 174 -23.81 36.64 -6.45
CA VAL A 174 -23.95 35.42 -7.27
C VAL A 174 -22.70 34.53 -7.19
N MET A 175 -21.50 35.12 -7.12
CA MET A 175 -20.27 34.35 -6.91
C MET A 175 -20.25 33.65 -5.55
N VAL A 176 -20.58 34.37 -4.48
CA VAL A 176 -20.65 33.79 -3.12
C VAL A 176 -21.69 32.69 -3.05
N ALA A 177 -22.89 32.93 -3.58
CA ALA A 177 -23.95 31.92 -3.64
C ALA A 177 -23.53 30.69 -4.45
N THR A 178 -22.83 30.88 -5.56
CA THR A 178 -22.31 29.77 -6.37
C THR A 178 -21.28 28.96 -5.61
N ILE A 179 -20.31 29.61 -4.94
CA ILE A 179 -19.31 28.92 -4.12
C ILE A 179 -19.98 28.12 -3.01
N ALA A 180 -20.93 28.73 -2.27
CA ALA A 180 -21.66 28.05 -1.21
C ALA A 180 -22.44 26.82 -1.73
N THR A 181 -23.14 26.98 -2.85
CA THR A 181 -23.87 25.87 -3.50
C THR A 181 -22.91 24.77 -3.95
N MET A 182 -21.75 25.14 -4.49
CA MET A 182 -20.75 24.20 -4.97
C MET A 182 -20.13 23.40 -3.82
N VAL A 183 -19.89 24.02 -2.66
CA VAL A 183 -19.40 23.33 -1.46
C VAL A 183 -20.41 22.29 -0.99
N VAL A 184 -21.70 22.65 -0.89
CA VAL A 184 -22.77 21.71 -0.50
C VAL A 184 -22.88 20.55 -1.50
N TRP A 185 -22.87 20.87 -2.80
CA TRP A 185 -22.89 19.88 -3.86
C TRP A 185 -21.67 18.94 -3.79
N GLN A 186 -20.46 19.48 -3.56
CA GLN A 186 -19.24 18.69 -3.45
C GLN A 186 -19.28 17.71 -2.28
N LEU A 187 -19.84 18.11 -1.12
CA LEU A 187 -20.02 17.21 0.02
C LEU A 187 -20.97 16.06 -0.34
N SER A 188 -22.09 16.37 -1.01
CA SER A 188 -23.04 15.35 -1.45
C SER A 188 -22.45 14.37 -2.47
N VAL A 189 -21.65 14.85 -3.43
CA VAL A 189 -21.01 13.98 -4.44
C VAL A 189 -19.90 13.14 -3.82
N LYS A 190 -19.19 13.66 -2.81
CA LYS A 190 -18.18 12.88 -2.06
C LYS A 190 -18.81 11.73 -1.27
N ASP A 191 -19.97 11.94 -0.65
CA ASP A 191 -20.67 10.89 0.09
C ASP A 191 -21.32 9.84 -0.84
N GLN A 192 -21.65 10.22 -2.07
CA GLN A 192 -22.28 9.37 -3.07
C GLN A 192 -21.53 9.45 -4.41
N PRO A 193 -20.31 8.90 -4.50
CA PRO A 193 -19.55 8.90 -5.75
C PRO A 193 -20.21 8.02 -6.82
N ILE A 194 -19.85 8.20 -8.10
CA ILE A 194 -20.38 7.41 -9.23
C ILE A 194 -19.93 5.95 -9.14
N TRP A 195 -18.68 5.72 -8.72
CA TRP A 195 -18.17 4.40 -8.37
C TRP A 195 -17.97 4.36 -6.86
N LYS A 196 -18.70 3.45 -6.21
CA LYS A 196 -18.71 3.31 -4.76
C LYS A 196 -18.06 1.98 -4.39
N VAL A 197 -17.02 2.05 -3.58
CA VAL A 197 -16.50 0.87 -2.88
C VAL A 197 -17.37 0.74 -1.63
N GLU A 198 -18.14 -0.34 -1.52
CA GLU A 198 -18.83 -0.61 -0.26
C GLU A 198 -17.80 -1.06 0.77
N ASP A 199 -17.57 -0.22 1.78
CA ASP A 199 -16.86 -0.62 2.99
C ASP A 199 -17.77 -1.63 3.71
N SER A 200 -17.68 -2.91 3.35
CA SER A 200 -18.28 -3.96 4.17
C SER A 200 -17.57 -3.92 5.51
N PRO A 201 -18.29 -3.74 6.63
CA PRO A 201 -17.66 -3.73 7.93
C PRO A 201 -16.92 -5.06 8.12
N PRO A 202 -15.70 -5.05 8.70
CA PRO A 202 -14.94 -6.25 8.89
C PRO A 202 -15.75 -7.23 9.75
N THR A 203 -15.93 -8.45 9.25
CA THR A 203 -16.64 -9.52 9.95
C THR A 203 -15.66 -10.58 10.42
N PHE A 204 -16.00 -11.26 11.52
CA PHE A 204 -15.31 -12.46 11.99
C PHE A 204 -16.23 -13.66 11.82
N ALA A 205 -15.84 -14.62 10.99
CA ALA A 205 -16.67 -15.79 10.72
C ALA A 205 -16.75 -16.74 11.94
N GLU A 206 -17.88 -17.42 12.07
CA GLU A 206 -18.14 -18.32 13.21
C GLU A 206 -17.20 -19.53 13.22
N ASP A 207 -16.89 -20.10 12.05
CA ASP A 207 -15.95 -21.21 11.90
C ASP A 207 -14.53 -20.82 12.32
N ALA A 208 -14.06 -19.63 11.92
CA ALA A 208 -12.82 -19.04 12.39
C ALA A 208 -12.82 -18.94 13.92
N PHE A 209 -13.90 -18.46 14.53
CA PHE A 209 -13.99 -18.32 15.99
C PHE A 209 -13.80 -19.64 16.73
N TYR A 210 -14.49 -20.69 16.29
CA TYR A 210 -14.36 -22.01 16.91
C TYR A 210 -13.06 -22.74 16.55
N ALA A 211 -12.39 -22.38 15.44
CA ALA A 211 -11.13 -22.98 15.03
C ALA A 211 -9.93 -22.49 15.89
N GLN A 212 -9.92 -21.22 16.32
CA GLN A 212 -8.72 -20.58 16.89
C GLN A 212 -8.10 -21.30 18.09
N SER A 213 -8.91 -21.76 19.04
CA SER A 213 -8.37 -22.46 20.22
C SER A 213 -7.65 -23.76 19.84
N LYS A 214 -8.17 -24.48 18.85
CA LYS A 214 -7.57 -25.73 18.37
C LYS A 214 -6.30 -25.44 17.57
N LEU A 215 -6.34 -24.49 16.64
CA LEU A 215 -5.18 -24.09 15.84
C LEU A 215 -4.00 -23.70 16.74
N LEU A 216 -4.24 -22.88 17.75
CA LEU A 216 -3.20 -22.46 18.68
C LEU A 216 -2.66 -23.65 19.50
N HIS A 217 -3.55 -24.51 20.01
CA HIS A 217 -3.13 -25.70 20.76
C HIS A 217 -2.25 -26.63 19.90
N ASP A 218 -2.72 -26.96 18.69
CA ASP A 218 -2.00 -27.85 17.77
C ASP A 218 -0.63 -27.25 17.40
N ALA A 219 -0.56 -25.95 17.13
CA ALA A 219 0.70 -25.27 16.86
C ALA A 219 1.67 -25.34 18.06
N LEU A 220 1.18 -25.14 19.28
CA LEU A 220 2.00 -25.21 20.50
C LEU A 220 2.53 -26.64 20.74
N GLU A 221 1.71 -27.67 20.50
CA GLU A 221 2.10 -29.07 20.68
C GLU A 221 3.17 -29.53 19.68
N GLN A 222 3.23 -28.93 18.49
CA GLN A 222 4.23 -29.26 17.48
C GLN A 222 5.65 -28.79 17.81
N VAL A 223 5.82 -27.90 18.81
CA VAL A 223 7.14 -27.40 19.22
C VAL A 223 7.93 -28.50 19.93
N GLN A 224 8.93 -29.04 19.24
CA GLN A 224 9.82 -30.10 19.71
C GLN A 224 10.87 -29.59 20.71
N TYR A 225 11.38 -30.51 21.53
CA TYR A 225 12.46 -30.26 22.49
C TYR A 225 13.80 -29.89 21.82
N GLY A 226 14.60 -29.13 22.55
CA GLY A 226 16.03 -28.94 22.27
C GLY A 226 16.82 -30.20 22.66
N GLU A 227 18.04 -30.29 22.15
CA GLU A 227 18.94 -31.40 22.45
C GLU A 227 20.20 -30.88 23.15
N LEU A 228 20.69 -31.61 24.16
CA LEU A 228 21.89 -31.19 24.90
C LEU A 228 23.16 -31.16 24.03
N ALA A 229 23.23 -32.02 23.01
CA ALA A 229 24.41 -32.20 22.19
C ALA A 229 24.57 -31.15 21.09
N LYS A 230 23.51 -30.38 20.77
CA LYS A 230 23.48 -29.46 19.63
C LYS A 230 22.63 -28.23 19.91
N SER A 231 23.13 -27.05 19.55
CA SER A 231 22.34 -25.82 19.54
C SER A 231 21.27 -25.87 18.45
N HIS A 232 20.02 -25.58 18.82
CA HIS A 232 18.90 -25.44 17.90
C HIS A 232 18.41 -23.99 17.83
N TRP A 233 17.84 -23.64 16.68
CA TRP A 233 17.15 -22.38 16.46
C TRP A 233 15.64 -22.63 16.51
N TYR A 234 14.94 -21.79 17.28
CA TYR A 234 13.49 -21.75 17.35
C TYR A 234 13.01 -20.50 16.64
N PHE A 235 12.11 -20.64 15.68
CA PHE A 235 11.59 -19.51 14.91
C PHE A 235 10.17 -19.18 15.34
N LEU A 236 9.91 -17.92 15.70
CA LEU A 236 8.56 -17.39 15.86
C LEU A 236 8.37 -16.21 14.91
N GLY A 237 7.50 -16.38 13.91
CA GLY A 237 7.06 -15.30 13.04
C GLY A 237 5.73 -14.71 13.50
N VAL A 238 5.60 -13.39 13.52
CA VAL A 238 4.38 -12.68 13.93
C VAL A 238 4.02 -11.66 12.86
N ALA A 239 2.90 -11.85 12.17
CA ALA A 239 2.29 -10.87 11.27
C ALA A 239 1.15 -10.17 12.02
N GLY A 240 1.33 -8.90 12.34
CA GLY A 240 0.47 -8.17 13.28
C GLY A 240 -0.76 -7.51 12.65
N ASP A 241 -0.71 -7.19 11.37
CA ASP A 241 -1.77 -6.45 10.66
C ASP A 241 -2.56 -7.35 9.70
N SER A 242 -3.88 -7.16 9.63
CA SER A 242 -4.77 -7.97 8.79
C SER A 242 -5.21 -7.33 7.48
N TYR A 243 -5.10 -6.00 7.34
CA TYR A 243 -5.59 -5.30 6.15
C TYR A 243 -4.55 -5.22 5.01
N GLN A 244 -3.28 -5.58 5.26
CA GLN A 244 -2.26 -5.76 4.21
C GLN A 244 -1.70 -7.18 4.13
N ASP A 245 -1.73 -7.76 2.93
CA ASP A 245 -1.29 -9.14 2.69
C ASP A 245 0.24 -9.36 2.80
N VAL A 246 1.03 -8.31 2.69
CA VAL A 246 2.50 -8.38 2.75
C VAL A 246 3.00 -8.97 4.06
N PHE A 247 2.36 -8.64 5.20
CA PHE A 247 2.80 -9.12 6.51
C PHE A 247 2.61 -10.63 6.66
N LYS A 248 1.44 -11.15 6.25
CA LYS A 248 1.18 -12.59 6.10
C LYS A 248 2.22 -13.24 5.20
N SER A 249 2.36 -12.72 3.98
CA SER A 249 3.19 -13.30 2.92
C SER A 249 4.66 -13.41 3.33
N GLU A 250 5.17 -12.34 3.97
CA GLU A 250 6.53 -12.26 4.47
C GLU A 250 6.81 -13.29 5.57
N VAL A 251 5.93 -13.41 6.57
CA VAL A 251 6.09 -14.40 7.66
C VAL A 251 6.02 -15.84 7.14
N VAL A 252 5.08 -16.14 6.24
CA VAL A 252 4.95 -17.49 5.65
C VAL A 252 6.23 -17.88 4.92
N ARG A 253 6.74 -17.00 4.04
CA ARG A 253 7.96 -17.29 3.27
C ARG A 253 9.21 -17.37 4.14
N ILE A 254 9.32 -16.53 5.16
CA ILE A 254 10.46 -16.57 6.09
C ILE A 254 10.42 -17.87 6.90
N LYS A 255 9.25 -18.30 7.37
CA LYS A 255 9.11 -19.58 8.06
C LYS A 255 9.58 -20.74 7.17
N GLU A 256 9.12 -20.78 5.91
CA GLU A 256 9.56 -21.78 4.94
C GLU A 256 11.08 -21.77 4.73
N GLN A 257 11.69 -20.58 4.62
CA GLN A 257 13.15 -20.45 4.53
C GLN A 257 13.85 -20.98 5.79
N PHE A 258 13.33 -20.68 6.98
CA PHE A 258 13.87 -21.20 8.24
C PHE A 258 13.76 -22.72 8.34
N ASP A 259 12.64 -23.29 7.93
CA ASP A 259 12.44 -24.73 7.94
C ASP A 259 13.37 -25.45 6.95
N THR A 260 13.46 -24.94 5.72
CA THR A 260 14.22 -25.59 4.64
C THR A 260 15.72 -25.38 4.74
N ARG A 261 16.17 -24.16 5.10
CA ARG A 261 17.59 -23.78 5.08
C ARG A 261 18.24 -23.79 6.45
N PHE A 262 17.47 -23.52 7.49
CA PHE A 262 17.98 -23.31 8.85
C PHE A 262 17.59 -24.43 9.83
N GLY A 263 16.93 -25.47 9.33
CA GLY A 263 16.67 -26.70 10.09
C GLY A 263 15.73 -26.51 11.26
N THR A 264 14.79 -25.56 11.16
CA THR A 264 13.81 -25.29 12.23
C THR A 264 12.53 -26.13 12.13
N VAL A 265 12.50 -27.16 11.27
CA VAL A 265 11.34 -28.07 11.17
C VAL A 265 11.02 -28.64 12.56
N GLY A 266 9.77 -28.49 12.99
CA GLY A 266 9.30 -28.88 14.33
C GLY A 266 9.69 -27.91 15.45
N ARG A 267 10.36 -26.80 15.16
CA ARG A 267 10.76 -25.74 16.10
C ARG A 267 10.42 -24.34 15.60
N SER A 268 9.58 -24.26 14.56
CA SER A 268 9.08 -23.03 13.98
C SER A 268 7.57 -22.90 14.19
N MET A 269 7.13 -21.71 14.54
CA MET A 269 5.72 -21.33 14.64
C MET A 269 5.51 -19.99 13.95
N MET A 270 4.31 -19.77 13.43
CA MET A 270 3.86 -18.46 12.99
C MET A 270 2.51 -18.12 13.61
N LEU A 271 2.31 -16.84 13.88
CA LEU A 271 1.05 -16.24 14.30
C LEU A 271 0.72 -15.16 13.29
N VAL A 272 -0.47 -15.20 12.70
CA VAL A 272 -0.80 -14.36 11.54
C VAL A 272 -2.18 -13.73 11.72
N ASN A 273 -2.23 -12.41 11.57
CA ASN A 273 -3.48 -11.69 11.35
C ASN A 273 -3.70 -11.52 9.85
N ASN A 274 -4.72 -12.16 9.32
CA ASN A 274 -5.19 -11.98 7.94
C ASN A 274 -6.56 -12.67 7.81
N PRO A 275 -7.56 -12.09 7.13
CA PRO A 275 -8.87 -12.73 6.97
C PRO A 275 -8.82 -14.13 6.36
N ASP A 276 -7.90 -14.37 5.41
CA ASP A 276 -7.82 -15.62 4.66
C ASP A 276 -7.27 -16.79 5.48
N THR A 277 -6.58 -16.52 6.59
CA THR A 277 -5.85 -17.55 7.35
C THR A 277 -6.52 -17.93 8.67
N ARG A 278 -7.66 -17.31 9.01
CA ARG A 278 -8.31 -17.45 10.34
C ARG A 278 -8.81 -18.87 10.66
N THR A 279 -8.86 -19.77 9.69
CA THR A 279 -9.22 -21.19 9.88
C THR A 279 -8.02 -22.13 9.77
N GLU A 280 -6.82 -21.60 9.47
CA GLU A 280 -5.62 -22.38 9.14
C GLU A 280 -4.42 -22.05 10.05
N ILE A 281 -4.27 -20.78 10.43
CA ILE A 281 -3.14 -20.27 11.21
C ILE A 281 -3.66 -19.59 12.48
N PRO A 282 -3.01 -19.77 13.65
CA PRO A 282 -3.39 -19.06 14.86
C PRO A 282 -3.20 -17.54 14.71
N ILE A 283 -4.17 -16.79 15.22
CA ILE A 283 -4.16 -15.32 15.23
C ILE A 283 -3.00 -14.79 16.06
N ALA A 284 -2.36 -13.70 15.57
CA ALA A 284 -1.40 -12.94 16.34
C ALA A 284 -2.12 -12.04 17.36
N SER A 285 -1.88 -12.30 18.63
CA SER A 285 -2.36 -11.52 19.77
C SER A 285 -1.32 -11.57 20.89
N LYS A 286 -1.37 -10.63 21.85
CA LYS A 286 -0.52 -10.73 23.06
C LYS A 286 -0.61 -12.10 23.72
N THR A 287 -1.82 -12.67 23.78
CA THR A 287 -2.06 -13.99 24.37
C THR A 287 -1.38 -15.10 23.59
N SER A 288 -1.56 -15.18 22.27
CA SER A 288 -0.94 -16.24 21.47
C SER A 288 0.58 -16.09 21.41
N ILE A 289 1.11 -14.86 21.35
CA ILE A 289 2.56 -14.57 21.42
C ILE A 289 3.13 -15.02 22.77
N GLU A 290 2.49 -14.67 23.89
CA GLU A 290 2.94 -15.11 25.22
C GLU A 290 2.94 -16.64 25.33
N LEU A 291 1.88 -17.30 24.85
CA LEU A 291 1.77 -18.76 24.89
C LEU A 291 2.83 -19.44 24.02
N ALA A 292 3.07 -18.91 22.81
CA ALA A 292 4.10 -19.39 21.88
C ALA A 292 5.51 -19.26 22.50
N LEU A 293 5.85 -18.07 22.98
CA LEU A 293 7.14 -17.81 23.63
C LEU A 293 7.33 -18.70 24.87
N ARG A 294 6.30 -18.83 25.71
CA ARG A 294 6.34 -19.71 26.88
C ARG A 294 6.58 -21.17 26.48
N ARG A 295 5.88 -21.67 25.47
CA ARG A 295 6.05 -23.04 24.98
C ARG A 295 7.44 -23.26 24.41
N MET A 296 7.95 -22.35 23.57
CA MET A 296 9.32 -22.43 23.06
C MET A 296 10.35 -22.41 24.19
N GLY A 297 10.25 -21.48 25.14
CA GLY A 297 11.17 -21.39 26.28
C GLY A 297 11.17 -22.62 27.20
N GLN A 298 10.07 -23.38 27.26
CA GLN A 298 9.99 -24.66 27.96
C GLN A 298 10.70 -25.81 27.22
N GLN A 299 10.74 -25.74 25.89
CA GLN A 299 11.31 -26.79 25.03
C GLN A 299 12.80 -26.56 24.78
N MET A 300 13.25 -25.31 24.79
CA MET A 300 14.63 -24.90 24.56
C MET A 300 15.61 -25.38 25.63
N ASN A 301 16.79 -25.81 25.19
CA ASN A 301 17.98 -25.84 26.04
C ASN A 301 18.47 -24.41 26.28
N ARG A 302 18.29 -23.89 27.50
CA ARG A 302 18.61 -22.50 27.85
C ARG A 302 20.08 -22.11 27.67
N ASP A 303 20.99 -23.08 27.66
CA ASP A 303 22.41 -22.81 27.54
C ASP A 303 22.87 -22.66 26.08
N SER A 304 22.18 -23.30 25.14
CA SER A 304 22.67 -23.46 23.77
C SER A 304 21.67 -23.08 22.67
N ASP A 305 20.36 -23.09 22.95
CA ASP A 305 19.34 -22.83 21.94
C ASP A 305 19.02 -21.34 21.83
N VAL A 306 18.65 -20.92 20.63
CA VAL A 306 18.39 -19.52 20.30
C VAL A 306 16.96 -19.33 19.81
N LEU A 307 16.26 -18.35 20.37
CA LEU A 307 15.00 -17.86 19.80
C LEU A 307 15.33 -16.85 18.69
N PHE A 308 14.77 -17.06 17.50
CA PHE A 308 14.65 -16.07 16.45
C PHE A 308 13.19 -15.59 16.39
N LEU A 309 12.94 -14.42 16.95
CA LEU A 309 11.63 -13.77 16.91
C LEU A 309 11.62 -12.75 15.77
N TYR A 310 10.74 -12.96 14.79
CA TYR A 310 10.48 -12.01 13.73
C TYR A 310 9.07 -11.45 13.85
N MET A 311 8.95 -10.13 13.90
CA MET A 311 7.68 -9.42 14.01
C MET A 311 7.57 -8.41 12.87
N THR A 312 6.48 -8.45 12.11
CA THR A 312 6.22 -7.53 10.99
C THR A 312 4.78 -7.02 11.06
N SER A 313 4.61 -5.70 11.02
CA SER A 313 3.33 -4.98 11.10
C SER A 313 3.57 -3.49 10.84
N HIS A 314 2.54 -2.67 10.97
CA HIS A 314 2.72 -1.24 11.21
C HIS A 314 3.22 -0.96 12.63
N GLY A 315 3.63 0.28 12.86
CA GLY A 315 4.12 0.70 14.16
C GLY A 315 4.12 2.21 14.33
N GLU A 316 4.11 2.59 15.59
CA GLU A 316 4.36 3.95 16.05
C GLU A 316 5.50 3.91 17.08
N GLN A 317 5.90 5.06 17.59
CA GLN A 317 6.94 5.12 18.62
C GLN A 317 6.50 4.33 19.87
N ASN A 318 7.29 3.32 20.25
CA ASN A 318 7.02 2.36 21.34
C ASN A 318 5.73 1.54 21.14
N HIS A 319 5.31 1.32 19.89
CA HIS A 319 4.08 0.62 19.57
C HIS A 319 4.24 -0.28 18.35
N PHE A 320 3.83 -1.54 18.47
CA PHE A 320 3.74 -2.49 17.38
C PHE A 320 2.28 -2.90 17.24
N GLU A 321 1.73 -2.69 16.04
CA GLU A 321 0.32 -2.88 15.80
C GLU A 321 -0.05 -4.37 15.76
N ILE A 322 -1.10 -4.71 16.49
CA ILE A 322 -1.81 -5.98 16.44
C ILE A 322 -3.25 -5.67 16.07
N GLU A 323 -3.59 -5.89 14.81
CA GLU A 323 -4.87 -5.59 14.19
C GLU A 323 -5.45 -6.85 13.55
N ASN A 324 -6.72 -7.16 13.83
CA ASN A 324 -7.45 -8.24 13.16
C ASN A 324 -8.96 -8.02 13.26
N ALA A 325 -9.44 -6.90 12.75
CA ALA A 325 -10.82 -6.45 12.89
C ALA A 325 -11.82 -7.54 12.45
N PRO A 326 -12.94 -7.71 13.17
CA PRO A 326 -13.46 -6.84 14.23
C PRO A 326 -12.95 -7.17 15.65
N LEU A 327 -11.90 -7.98 15.81
CA LEU A 327 -11.39 -8.32 17.14
C LEU A 327 -10.69 -7.13 17.80
N ASP A 328 -11.06 -6.82 19.04
CA ASP A 328 -10.36 -5.85 19.88
C ASP A 328 -9.12 -6.50 20.50
N LEU A 329 -7.98 -6.36 19.81
CA LEU A 329 -6.70 -6.96 20.20
C LEU A 329 -5.81 -5.93 20.92
N GLY A 330 -5.19 -6.38 22.00
CA GLY A 330 -4.21 -5.60 22.73
C GLY A 330 -2.93 -5.40 21.92
N GLN A 331 -2.46 -4.16 21.88
CA GLN A 331 -1.26 -3.76 21.15
C GLN A 331 0.03 -4.17 21.86
N VAL A 332 1.12 -4.34 21.11
CA VAL A 332 2.42 -4.76 21.67
C VAL A 332 3.31 -3.55 21.92
N ASP A 333 3.71 -3.37 23.18
CA ASP A 333 4.66 -2.35 23.61
C ASP A 333 6.02 -2.97 24.03
N PRO A 334 7.13 -2.19 24.01
CA PRO A 334 8.46 -2.71 24.31
C PRO A 334 8.61 -3.32 25.70
N LYS A 335 7.90 -2.77 26.70
CA LYS A 335 7.97 -3.24 28.08
C LYS A 335 7.30 -4.61 28.20
N TRP A 336 6.09 -4.76 27.67
CA TRP A 336 5.39 -6.02 27.66
C TRP A 336 6.17 -7.11 26.93
N LEU A 337 6.76 -6.80 25.77
CA LEU A 337 7.55 -7.78 25.02
C LEU A 337 8.77 -8.24 25.81
N ARG A 338 9.47 -7.31 26.46
CA ARG A 338 10.59 -7.61 27.36
C ARG A 338 10.17 -8.56 28.49
N GLU A 339 9.11 -8.21 29.23
CA GLU A 339 8.61 -9.00 30.35
C GLU A 339 8.17 -10.40 29.91
N THR A 340 7.54 -10.50 28.73
CA THR A 340 7.07 -11.78 28.17
C THR A 340 8.24 -12.71 27.82
N LEU A 341 9.28 -12.19 27.17
CA LEU A 341 10.49 -12.94 26.84
C LEU A 341 11.23 -13.41 28.10
N ASP A 342 11.38 -12.53 29.10
CA ASP A 342 12.05 -12.84 30.36
C ASP A 342 11.25 -13.90 31.15
N LYS A 343 9.91 -13.80 31.17
CA LYS A 343 9.01 -14.79 31.81
C LYS A 343 9.07 -16.15 31.13
N ALA A 344 9.31 -16.21 29.82
CA ALA A 344 9.54 -17.47 29.10
C ALA A 344 10.88 -18.13 29.45
N GLY A 345 11.81 -17.41 30.10
CA GLY A 345 13.12 -17.92 30.49
C GLY A 345 14.07 -18.12 29.30
N ILE A 346 13.86 -17.37 28.22
CA ILE A 346 14.66 -17.44 26.99
C ILE A 346 15.90 -16.57 27.15
N ARG A 347 17.07 -17.20 27.19
CA ARG A 347 18.35 -16.52 27.38
C ARG A 347 18.88 -15.91 26.08
N TRP A 348 19.14 -16.76 25.07
CA TRP A 348 19.68 -16.34 23.79
C TRP A 348 18.53 -15.96 22.85
N ARG A 349 18.48 -14.68 22.48
CA ARG A 349 17.39 -14.14 21.65
C ARG A 349 17.91 -13.24 20.54
N VAL A 350 17.48 -13.54 19.32
CA VAL A 350 17.56 -12.68 18.15
C VAL A 350 16.16 -12.14 17.90
N ILE A 351 15.98 -10.83 18.00
CA ILE A 351 14.70 -10.16 17.83
C ILE A 351 14.81 -9.24 16.62
N VAL A 352 13.96 -9.47 15.63
CA VAL A 352 13.90 -8.67 14.40
C VAL A 352 12.51 -8.06 14.30
N ILE A 353 12.44 -6.73 14.34
CA ILE A 353 11.17 -5.98 14.28
C ILE A 353 11.13 -5.15 12.99
N SER A 354 10.22 -5.51 12.10
CA SER A 354 9.94 -4.85 10.84
C SER A 354 8.68 -4.01 10.95
N ALA A 355 8.84 -2.75 11.38
CA ALA A 355 7.75 -1.79 11.52
C ALA A 355 8.31 -0.35 11.51
N CYS A 356 7.43 0.63 11.25
CA CYS A 356 7.76 2.04 11.44
C CYS A 356 8.16 2.30 12.91
N TYR A 357 9.13 3.19 13.13
CA TYR A 357 9.66 3.55 14.45
C TYR A 357 10.20 2.37 15.28
N SER A 358 10.52 1.23 14.66
CA SER A 358 10.88 -0.02 15.35
C SER A 358 12.13 0.11 16.23
N GLY A 359 13.06 1.02 15.91
CA GLY A 359 14.20 1.37 16.76
C GLY A 359 13.84 1.78 18.19
N SER A 360 12.61 2.26 18.41
CA SER A 360 12.10 2.63 19.74
C SER A 360 12.00 1.45 20.73
N PHE A 361 11.98 0.21 20.23
CA PHE A 361 11.95 -1.00 21.07
C PHE A 361 13.31 -1.36 21.69
N ILE A 362 14.42 -0.87 21.11
CA ILE A 362 15.78 -1.26 21.50
C ILE A 362 16.07 -1.01 23.00
N PRO A 363 15.77 0.17 23.59
CA PRO A 363 16.16 0.46 24.97
C PRO A 363 15.56 -0.49 26.01
N ALA A 364 14.33 -0.99 25.79
CA ALA A 364 13.66 -1.92 26.71
C ALA A 364 14.11 -3.37 26.51
N LEU A 365 14.38 -3.76 25.26
CA LEU A 365 14.69 -5.13 24.90
C LEU A 365 16.18 -5.48 25.05
N GLN A 366 17.07 -4.49 25.08
CA GLN A 366 18.51 -4.74 25.17
C GLN A 366 18.89 -5.54 26.43
N SER A 367 19.77 -6.53 26.24
CA SER A 367 20.39 -7.30 27.32
C SER A 367 21.70 -7.91 26.84
N PRO A 368 22.59 -8.39 27.73
CA PRO A 368 23.87 -8.98 27.34
C PRO A 368 23.73 -10.17 26.36
N ASP A 369 22.62 -10.90 26.42
CA ASP A 369 22.38 -12.14 25.65
C ASP A 369 21.44 -11.91 24.45
N THR A 370 21.32 -10.68 23.94
CA THR A 370 20.32 -10.34 22.90
C THR A 370 20.94 -9.65 21.69
N LEU A 371 20.49 -10.08 20.51
CA LEU A 371 20.64 -9.33 19.27
C LEU A 371 19.29 -8.74 18.90
N ILE A 372 19.26 -7.43 18.62
CA ILE A 372 18.08 -6.73 18.12
C ILE A 372 18.41 -6.12 16.77
N ILE A 373 17.53 -6.36 15.79
CA ILE A 373 17.57 -5.77 14.46
C ILE A 373 16.24 -5.08 14.21
N THR A 374 16.26 -3.86 13.71
CA THR A 374 15.06 -3.06 13.44
C THR A 374 15.08 -2.53 12.01
N ALA A 375 13.92 -2.50 11.38
CA ALA A 375 13.79 -1.99 10.01
C ALA A 375 13.94 -0.47 9.91
N SER A 376 13.76 0.26 11.01
CA SER A 376 13.95 1.70 11.04
C SER A 376 14.50 2.21 12.37
N ALA A 377 15.06 3.43 12.37
CA ALA A 377 15.38 4.17 13.57
C ALA A 377 14.13 4.56 14.37
N ALA A 378 14.34 4.92 15.65
CA ALA A 378 13.26 5.19 16.61
C ALA A 378 12.35 6.38 16.23
N ASP A 379 12.81 7.25 15.33
CA ASP A 379 12.14 8.46 14.84
C ASP A 379 11.88 8.42 13.32
N LYS A 380 12.06 7.25 12.67
CA LYS A 380 11.91 7.07 11.22
C LYS A 380 10.86 6.04 10.86
N THR A 381 10.18 6.26 9.73
CA THR A 381 9.27 5.30 9.10
C THR A 381 10.03 4.21 8.34
N SER A 382 9.40 3.07 8.11
CA SER A 382 9.87 2.00 7.20
C SER A 382 8.92 1.86 6.00
N PHE A 383 9.37 1.23 4.92
CA PHE A 383 8.65 1.24 3.63
C PHE A 383 8.44 -0.15 3.01
N GLY A 384 7.59 -0.21 1.99
CA GLY A 384 7.30 -1.42 1.22
C GLY A 384 6.05 -2.18 1.66
N CYS A 385 5.15 -1.56 2.42
CA CYS A 385 3.90 -2.18 2.86
C CYS A 385 2.79 -1.95 1.83
N ASN A 386 2.63 -2.87 0.87
CA ASN A 386 1.54 -2.87 -0.12
C ASN A 386 0.99 -4.28 -0.34
N ASN A 387 -0.22 -4.41 -0.88
CA ASN A 387 -0.91 -5.71 -0.97
C ASN A 387 -0.35 -6.61 -2.08
N GLU A 388 0.32 -6.04 -3.07
CA GLU A 388 0.90 -6.78 -4.20
C GLU A 388 2.33 -7.29 -3.91
N ALA A 389 2.96 -6.85 -2.82
CA ALA A 389 4.31 -7.25 -2.47
C ALA A 389 4.34 -8.48 -1.58
N ASP A 390 5.24 -9.40 -1.95
CA ASP A 390 5.59 -10.56 -1.14
C ASP A 390 6.39 -10.22 0.14
N TYR A 391 6.97 -9.01 0.19
CA TYR A 391 7.90 -8.57 1.23
C TYR A 391 7.91 -7.05 1.38
N THR A 392 8.10 -6.58 2.60
CA THR A 392 8.53 -5.21 2.90
C THR A 392 9.93 -4.95 2.33
N TYR A 393 10.36 -3.68 2.24
CA TYR A 393 11.71 -3.38 1.75
C TYR A 393 12.78 -4.02 2.64
N PHE A 394 12.63 -3.91 3.96
CA PHE A 394 13.58 -4.50 4.89
C PHE A 394 13.53 -6.03 4.84
N GLY A 395 12.33 -6.65 4.87
CA GLY A 395 12.21 -8.10 4.83
C GLY A 395 12.78 -8.71 3.54
N ARG A 396 12.54 -8.09 2.39
CA ARG A 396 13.16 -8.50 1.11
C ARG A 396 14.69 -8.39 1.18
N ALA A 397 15.19 -7.23 1.58
CA ALA A 397 16.63 -6.98 1.62
C ALA A 397 17.35 -7.92 2.59
N PHE A 398 16.76 -8.20 3.76
CA PHE A 398 17.37 -9.01 4.79
C PHE A 398 17.21 -10.51 4.53
N PHE A 399 16.00 -11.02 4.31
CA PHE A 399 15.75 -12.46 4.21
C PHE A 399 15.86 -13.03 2.79
N ASP A 400 15.21 -12.38 1.82
CA ASP A 400 15.12 -12.88 0.43
C ASP A 400 16.44 -12.68 -0.34
N LEU A 401 17.21 -11.64 0.01
CA LEU A 401 18.50 -11.31 -0.59
C LEU A 401 19.68 -11.65 0.34
N ALA A 402 19.89 -10.85 1.39
CA ALA A 402 21.16 -10.86 2.11
C ALA A 402 21.43 -12.17 2.87
N MET A 403 20.46 -12.72 3.60
CA MET A 403 20.61 -14.01 4.28
C MET A 403 20.77 -15.19 3.31
N ARG A 404 20.46 -15.00 2.02
CA ARG A 404 20.73 -16.03 1.02
C ARG A 404 22.17 -16.04 0.53
N GLU A 405 22.78 -14.87 0.46
CA GLU A 405 24.11 -14.67 -0.13
C GLU A 405 25.23 -14.62 0.92
N GLN A 406 24.93 -14.15 2.13
CA GLN A 406 25.91 -13.95 3.19
C GLN A 406 26.02 -15.17 4.12
N SER A 407 27.15 -15.24 4.84
CA SER A 407 27.48 -16.34 5.76
C SER A 407 27.38 -15.97 7.24
N SER A 408 26.91 -14.76 7.58
CA SER A 408 26.68 -14.31 8.95
C SER A 408 25.48 -13.36 9.02
N MET A 409 24.85 -13.24 10.19
CA MET A 409 23.77 -12.27 10.38
C MET A 409 24.28 -10.83 10.30
N LYS A 410 25.51 -10.57 10.74
CA LYS A 410 26.10 -9.23 10.71
C LYS A 410 26.32 -8.76 9.27
N ASP A 411 26.86 -9.62 8.42
CA ASP A 411 27.05 -9.31 6.99
C ASP A 411 25.71 -9.20 6.27
N SER A 412 24.76 -10.08 6.61
CA SER A 412 23.37 -9.99 6.10
C SER A 412 22.73 -8.64 6.42
N PHE A 413 22.87 -8.17 7.66
CA PHE A 413 22.35 -6.87 8.09
C PHE A 413 23.03 -5.71 7.35
N ASN A 414 24.37 -5.74 7.23
CA ASN A 414 25.11 -4.69 6.56
C ASN A 414 24.70 -4.58 5.07
N ALA A 415 24.56 -5.71 4.38
CA ALA A 415 24.10 -5.75 2.99
C ALA A 415 22.64 -5.29 2.85
N ALA A 416 21.76 -5.72 3.76
CA ALA A 416 20.37 -5.29 3.77
C ALA A 416 20.24 -3.79 4.00
N LYS A 417 20.97 -3.22 4.97
CA LYS A 417 20.99 -1.78 5.25
C LYS A 417 21.38 -0.96 4.03
N GLN A 418 22.44 -1.36 3.32
CA GLN A 418 22.87 -0.69 2.09
C GLN A 418 21.80 -0.77 0.98
N THR A 419 21.17 -1.94 0.84
CA THR A 419 20.14 -2.19 -0.18
C THR A 419 18.89 -1.35 0.09
N VAL A 420 18.39 -1.34 1.33
CA VAL A 420 17.23 -0.56 1.75
C VAL A 420 17.48 0.93 1.53
N THR A 421 18.61 1.46 2.01
CA THR A 421 18.96 2.87 1.80
C THR A 421 19.03 3.21 0.32
N LYS A 422 19.57 2.33 -0.53
CA LYS A 422 19.60 2.57 -1.99
C LYS A 422 18.19 2.64 -2.58
N TRP A 423 17.28 1.75 -2.19
CA TRP A 423 15.90 1.76 -2.67
C TRP A 423 15.13 3.00 -2.21
N GLU A 424 15.28 3.37 -0.94
CA GLU A 424 14.64 4.56 -0.35
C GLU A 424 15.13 5.85 -1.00
N VAL A 425 16.44 6.02 -1.15
CA VAL A 425 17.03 7.18 -1.85
C VAL A 425 16.57 7.24 -3.30
N ALA A 426 16.45 6.10 -3.98
CA ALA A 426 15.95 6.05 -5.36
C ALA A 426 14.47 6.46 -5.48
N GLN A 427 13.68 6.28 -4.40
CA GLN A 427 12.30 6.74 -4.31
C GLN A 427 12.19 8.19 -3.78
N GLY A 428 13.31 8.84 -3.46
CA GLY A 428 13.32 10.21 -2.95
C GLY A 428 12.77 10.36 -1.53
N VAL A 429 12.68 9.27 -0.77
CA VAL A 429 12.23 9.29 0.63
C VAL A 429 13.41 9.37 1.59
N GLU A 430 13.16 9.86 2.81
CA GLU A 430 14.16 9.82 3.88
C GLU A 430 14.46 8.36 4.26
N PRO A 431 15.74 7.94 4.32
CA PRO A 431 16.08 6.56 4.66
C PRO A 431 15.57 6.15 6.04
N SER A 432 15.11 4.91 6.15
CA SER A 432 14.59 4.34 7.41
C SER A 432 15.69 4.12 8.47
N GLU A 433 16.95 4.03 8.04
CA GLU A 433 18.12 3.77 8.86
C GLU A 433 18.01 2.51 9.77
N PRO A 434 17.94 1.29 9.18
CA PRO A 434 17.92 0.06 9.96
C PRO A 434 19.01 0.01 11.03
N GLN A 435 18.66 -0.47 12.23
CA GLN A 435 19.55 -0.48 13.40
C GLN A 435 19.91 -1.90 13.84
N TRP A 436 21.13 -2.04 14.35
CA TRP A 436 21.70 -3.26 14.92
C TRP A 436 22.20 -2.97 16.33
N MET A 437 21.67 -3.71 17.30
CA MET A 437 22.14 -3.67 18.69
C MET A 437 22.44 -5.09 19.15
N ILE A 438 23.65 -5.33 19.64
CA ILE A 438 24.08 -6.63 20.13
C ILE A 438 24.63 -6.51 21.55
N GLY A 439 24.17 -7.39 22.44
CA GLY A 439 24.68 -7.53 23.80
C GLY A 439 26.04 -8.21 23.84
N LYS A 440 26.84 -7.89 24.86
CA LYS A 440 28.24 -8.35 24.99
C LYS A 440 28.41 -9.87 24.95
N ASN A 441 27.50 -10.63 25.59
CA ASN A 441 27.60 -12.09 25.59
C ASN A 441 27.15 -12.67 24.25
N MET A 442 26.09 -12.10 23.66
CA MET A 442 25.62 -12.48 22.33
C MET A 442 26.70 -12.21 21.28
N GLU A 443 27.42 -11.10 21.37
CA GLU A 443 28.53 -10.78 20.45
C GLU A 443 29.63 -11.86 20.45
N LEU A 444 29.93 -12.43 21.62
CA LEU A 444 30.90 -13.53 21.76
C LEU A 444 30.33 -14.87 21.26
N MET A 445 29.06 -15.14 21.51
CA MET A 445 28.43 -16.44 21.25
C MET A 445 27.85 -16.59 19.84
N LEU A 446 27.39 -15.50 19.23
CA LEU A 446 26.69 -15.51 17.94
C LEU A 446 27.48 -16.23 16.83
N PRO A 447 28.80 -16.03 16.66
CA PRO A 447 29.56 -16.73 15.63
C PRO A 447 29.61 -18.26 15.82
N GLN A 448 29.38 -18.77 17.04
CA GLN A 448 29.28 -20.21 17.28
C GLN A 448 27.85 -20.71 17.02
N LEU A 449 26.84 -19.93 17.43
CA LEU A 449 25.43 -20.28 17.29
C LEU A 449 24.97 -20.25 15.82
N GLU A 450 25.45 -19.29 15.03
CA GLU A 450 25.02 -19.08 13.65
C GLU A 450 25.70 -20.02 12.64
N LYS A 451 26.70 -20.83 13.05
CA LYS A 451 27.27 -21.89 12.19
C LYS A 451 26.22 -22.88 11.68
N TYR A 452 25.18 -23.09 12.50
CA TYR A 452 24.05 -23.94 12.14
C TYR A 452 23.00 -23.21 11.29
N LEU A 453 23.03 -21.88 11.30
CA LEU A 453 22.16 -21.03 10.48
C LEU A 453 22.77 -20.81 9.09
N PHE A 454 24.09 -20.61 9.00
CA PHE A 454 24.80 -20.49 7.72
C PHE A 454 25.79 -21.66 7.57
N PRO A 455 25.33 -22.83 7.09
CA PRO A 455 26.24 -23.94 6.85
C PRO A 455 27.31 -23.50 5.85
N GLN A 456 28.58 -23.62 6.26
CA GLN A 456 29.72 -23.32 5.40
C GLN A 456 29.68 -24.21 4.16
N PRO A 457 30.01 -23.69 2.96
CA PRO A 457 30.17 -24.54 1.78
C PRO A 457 31.16 -25.64 2.11
N ASN A 458 30.77 -26.91 1.95
CA ASN A 458 31.68 -28.04 2.15
C ASN A 458 32.91 -27.87 1.26
N THR A 459 34.03 -27.40 1.81
CA THR A 459 35.37 -27.52 1.22
C THR A 459 35.90 -28.94 1.45
N GLY A 460 35.09 -29.91 1.08
CA GLY A 460 35.34 -31.34 1.22
C GLY A 460 34.97 -32.04 -0.08
N SER A 461 35.62 -31.65 -1.17
CA SER A 461 35.71 -32.49 -2.35
C SER A 461 36.50 -33.75 -1.99
N VAL A 462 35.79 -34.78 -1.52
CA VAL A 462 36.32 -36.13 -1.51
C VAL A 462 36.60 -36.48 -2.97
N ASN A 463 37.87 -36.52 -3.32
CA ASN A 463 38.36 -36.91 -4.63
C ASN A 463 38.08 -38.41 -4.82
N ILE A 464 36.88 -38.76 -5.26
CA ILE A 464 36.53 -40.12 -5.71
C ILE A 464 37.11 -40.29 -7.13
N ALA A 465 38.43 -40.28 -7.23
CA ALA A 465 39.16 -40.53 -8.46
C ALA A 465 40.52 -41.17 -8.16
N GLN A 466 40.57 -42.13 -7.23
CA GLN A 466 41.80 -42.91 -7.01
C GLN A 466 41.58 -44.33 -6.44
N THR A 467 40.42 -44.95 -6.71
CA THR A 467 40.17 -46.34 -6.31
C THR A 467 39.62 -47.21 -7.45
N GLN A 468 40.07 -46.97 -8.69
CA GLN A 468 39.78 -47.85 -9.84
C GLN A 468 41.00 -48.13 -10.75
N THR A 469 42.22 -48.05 -10.22
CA THR A 469 43.44 -48.34 -10.99
C THR A 469 44.21 -49.58 -10.55
N GLU A 470 43.66 -50.41 -9.65
CA GLU A 470 44.29 -51.67 -9.22
C GLU A 470 43.50 -52.94 -9.58
N ALA A 471 42.33 -52.84 -10.21
CA ALA A 471 41.49 -54.00 -10.56
C ALA A 471 41.47 -54.34 -12.06
N LYS A 472 42.53 -54.04 -12.83
CA LYS A 472 42.55 -54.24 -14.28
C LYS A 472 43.78 -54.94 -14.85
N ASN A 473 44.47 -55.77 -14.06
CA ASN A 473 45.55 -56.63 -14.52
C ASN A 473 45.30 -58.11 -14.16
N ASP A 474 44.17 -58.68 -14.58
CA ASP A 474 44.07 -60.14 -14.72
C ASP A 474 42.89 -60.51 -15.64
N ALA A 475 43.16 -60.64 -16.94
CA ALA A 475 42.30 -61.39 -17.86
C ALA A 475 43.08 -61.81 -19.12
N THR A 476 43.45 -63.09 -19.15
CA THR A 476 44.06 -63.81 -20.28
C THR A 476 43.01 -64.08 -21.38
N PRO A 477 43.36 -64.12 -22.70
CA PRO A 477 42.37 -64.21 -23.76
C PRO A 477 42.12 -65.67 -24.20
N ALA A 478 40.84 -66.03 -24.39
CA ALA A 478 40.46 -67.29 -25.03
C ALA A 478 39.39 -67.08 -26.12
N LYS A 479 39.88 -67.17 -27.37
CA LYS A 479 39.30 -67.78 -28.60
C LYS A 479 37.79 -67.64 -28.92
N LYS A 480 37.55 -67.03 -30.09
CA LYS A 480 36.40 -67.19 -31.00
C LYS A 480 36.11 -68.66 -31.37
N PRO A 481 34.86 -68.97 -31.75
CA PRO A 481 34.51 -69.23 -33.17
C PRO A 481 33.18 -68.54 -33.61
N LEU A 482 33.14 -67.91 -34.79
CA LEU A 482 32.53 -68.40 -36.06
C LEU A 482 31.03 -68.72 -35.98
N LEU A 483 30.17 -67.79 -36.41
CA LEU A 483 29.64 -67.62 -37.78
C LEU A 483 29.02 -66.24 -37.92
#